data_AF-A0A800MWG9-F1
#
_entry.id   AF-A0A800MWG9-F1
#
_cell.length_a   1.000
_cell.length_b   1.000
_cell.length_c   1.000
_cell.angle_alpha   90.00
_cell.angle_beta   90.00
_cell.angle_gamma   90.00
#
_symmetry.space_group_name_H-M   'P 1'
#
loop_
_entity.id
_entity.type
_entity.pdbx_description
1 polymer ?
#
loop_
_entity_poly.entity_id
_entity_poly.type
_entity_poly.pdbx_seq_one_letter_code
_entity_poly.pdbx_strand_id
1 'polypeptide(L)'
;MKREEYEVIKSKALELFDQANIILTEEEKGNLEVADFGLGKVEDTGLQLITYVNTLQVCAKELALLPYQTCPEHKHPKRDFDDGKEETFRCRFGKVYLYVEGEAPGSLSAQPPQGDEEYYTVFNEIVLKPGEQYTIYPNTLHWFKAGEEGAIVSEFSTRSTDESDIFTDPRIKRMPEIV
;
A
#
# COMPACT_ATOMS: atom_id res chain seq x y z
N MET A 1 -1.26 1.44 -17.50
CA MET A 1 -2.61 2.02 -17.31
C MET A 1 -3.00 2.99 -18.41
N LYS A 2 -4.27 3.02 -18.85
CA LYS A 2 -4.76 4.09 -19.73
C LYS A 2 -4.93 5.40 -18.95
N ARG A 3 -4.66 6.56 -19.55
CA ARG A 3 -4.85 7.86 -18.86
C ARG A 3 -6.25 8.06 -18.26
N GLU A 4 -7.31 7.65 -18.95
CA GLU A 4 -8.69 7.79 -18.44
C GLU A 4 -8.92 6.98 -17.16
N GLU A 5 -8.40 5.74 -17.12
CA GLU A 5 -8.46 4.88 -15.93
C GLU A 5 -7.67 5.49 -14.77
N TYR A 6 -6.48 6.05 -15.04
CA TYR A 6 -5.68 6.76 -14.04
C TYR A 6 -6.47 7.90 -13.38
N GLU A 7 -7.13 8.75 -14.18
CA GLU A 7 -7.91 9.88 -13.64
C GLU A 7 -9.12 9.42 -12.82
N VAL A 8 -9.79 8.32 -13.22
CA VAL A 8 -10.88 7.73 -12.43
C VAL A 8 -10.38 7.24 -11.07
N ILE A 9 -9.28 6.48 -11.04
CA ILE A 9 -8.72 5.95 -9.79
C ILE A 9 -8.19 7.07 -8.90
N LYS A 10 -7.52 8.07 -9.50
CA LYS A 10 -7.08 9.27 -8.79
C LYS A 10 -8.25 10.01 -8.15
N SER A 11 -9.36 10.21 -8.86
CA SER A 11 -10.56 10.84 -8.30
C SER A 11 -11.11 10.06 -7.10
N LYS A 12 -11.22 8.73 -7.21
CA LYS A 12 -11.69 7.87 -6.11
C LYS A 12 -10.76 7.95 -4.88
N ALA A 13 -9.44 7.99 -5.08
CA ALA A 13 -8.49 8.14 -3.98
C ALA A 13 -8.60 9.51 -3.30
N LEU A 14 -8.78 10.58 -4.08
CA LEU A 14 -9.01 11.93 -3.54
C LEU A 14 -10.30 12.02 -2.71
N GLU A 15 -11.37 11.34 -3.13
CA GLU A 15 -12.61 11.24 -2.34
C GLU A 15 -12.38 10.52 -1.00
N LEU A 16 -11.57 9.46 -0.96
CA LEU A 16 -11.21 8.78 0.30
C LEU A 16 -10.41 9.69 1.23
N PHE A 17 -9.46 10.48 0.71
CA PHE A 17 -8.71 11.44 1.52
C PHE A 17 -9.64 12.52 2.12
N ASP A 18 -10.61 13.02 1.35
CA ASP A 18 -11.62 13.97 1.83
C ASP A 18 -12.50 13.36 2.94
N GLN A 19 -12.98 12.12 2.74
CA GLN A 19 -13.76 11.38 3.76
C GLN A 19 -12.97 11.19 5.07
N ALA A 20 -11.65 10.99 4.98
CA ALA A 20 -10.76 10.89 6.13
C ALA A 20 -10.38 12.24 6.75
N ASN A 21 -10.89 13.36 6.22
CA ASN A 21 -10.53 14.74 6.59
C ASN A 21 -9.03 15.04 6.46
N ILE A 22 -8.36 14.43 5.47
CA ILE A 22 -6.97 14.73 5.12
C ILE A 22 -6.96 15.92 4.16
N ILE A 23 -6.43 17.04 4.63
CA ILE A 23 -6.34 18.27 3.83
C ILE A 23 -5.11 18.18 2.94
N LEU A 24 -5.32 18.20 1.63
CA LEU A 24 -4.27 18.18 0.61
C LEU A 24 -4.23 19.48 -0.16
N THR A 25 -3.02 19.97 -0.43
CA THR A 25 -2.75 21.07 -1.36
C THR A 25 -2.99 20.64 -2.81
N GLU A 26 -3.17 21.61 -3.71
CA GLU A 26 -3.30 21.31 -5.15
C GLU A 26 -2.04 20.64 -5.73
N GLU A 27 -0.87 20.93 -5.18
CA GLU A 27 0.39 20.27 -5.55
C GLU A 27 0.38 18.79 -5.15
N GLU A 28 -0.01 18.46 -3.91
CA GLU A 28 -0.12 17.09 -3.44
C GLU A 28 -1.17 16.29 -4.22
N LYS A 29 -2.33 16.90 -4.52
CA LYS A 29 -3.33 16.30 -5.41
C LYS A 29 -2.77 16.09 -6.81
N GLY A 30 -2.01 17.05 -7.34
CA GLY A 30 -1.33 16.96 -8.63
C GLY A 30 -0.36 15.77 -8.69
N ASN A 31 0.39 15.57 -7.62
CA ASN A 31 1.44 14.55 -7.48
C ASN A 31 0.95 13.19 -6.95
N LEU A 32 -0.36 12.99 -6.76
CA LEU A 32 -0.91 11.70 -6.34
C LEU A 32 -0.46 10.58 -7.30
N GLU A 33 0.11 9.53 -6.71
CA GLU A 33 0.57 8.36 -7.43
C GLU A 33 -0.52 7.28 -7.45
N VAL A 34 -0.70 6.65 -8.61
CA VAL A 34 -1.57 5.48 -8.78
C VAL A 34 -0.72 4.33 -9.32
N ALA A 35 -0.49 3.31 -8.50
CA ALA A 35 0.21 2.09 -8.87
C ALA A 35 -0.79 0.97 -9.22
N ASP A 36 -0.78 0.50 -10.47
CA ASP A 36 -1.50 -0.71 -10.91
C ASP A 36 -0.65 -1.99 -10.84
N PHE A 37 0.60 -1.84 -10.42
CA PHE A 37 1.60 -2.90 -10.39
C PHE A 37 1.80 -3.61 -11.74
N GLY A 38 1.40 -3.01 -12.86
CA GLY A 38 1.45 -3.61 -14.19
C GLY A 38 0.48 -4.78 -14.41
N LEU A 39 -0.46 -5.04 -13.50
CA LEU A 39 -1.38 -6.19 -13.58
C LEU A 39 -2.69 -5.90 -14.34
N GLY A 40 -2.96 -4.63 -14.66
CA GLY A 40 -4.15 -4.24 -15.42
C GLY A 40 -5.48 -4.43 -14.69
N LYS A 41 -5.44 -4.51 -13.36
CA LYS A 41 -6.61 -4.71 -12.48
C LYS A 41 -6.53 -3.87 -11.21
N VAL A 42 -6.23 -2.58 -11.38
CA VAL A 42 -5.92 -1.63 -10.29
C VAL A 42 -6.95 -1.58 -9.16
N GLU A 43 -8.24 -1.81 -9.43
CA GLU A 43 -9.27 -1.82 -8.38
C GLU A 43 -9.18 -3.05 -7.46
N ASP A 44 -8.63 -4.17 -7.94
CA ASP A 44 -8.42 -5.40 -7.18
C ASP A 44 -7.01 -5.43 -6.55
N THR A 45 -5.98 -5.22 -7.37
CA THR A 45 -4.58 -5.11 -6.93
C THR A 45 -4.01 -3.77 -7.36
N GLY A 46 -3.79 -2.88 -6.39
CA GLY A 46 -3.35 -1.52 -6.64
C GLY A 46 -3.08 -0.76 -5.36
N LEU A 47 -2.44 0.40 -5.49
CA LEU A 47 -2.21 1.32 -4.37
C LEU A 47 -2.22 2.75 -4.87
N GLN A 48 -2.83 3.65 -4.11
CA GLN A 48 -2.77 5.08 -4.36
C GLN A 48 -2.08 5.76 -3.20
N LEU A 49 -1.21 6.73 -3.47
CA LEU A 49 -0.47 7.39 -2.40
C LEU A 49 -0.05 8.82 -2.72
N ILE A 50 0.22 9.56 -1.65
CA ILE A 50 0.90 10.85 -1.67
C ILE A 50 2.13 10.70 -0.79
N THR A 51 3.28 11.13 -1.31
CA THR A 51 4.51 11.25 -0.51
C THR A 51 4.62 12.68 -0.02
N TYR A 52 4.39 12.92 1.28
CA TYR A 52 4.57 14.24 1.89
C TYR A 52 6.03 14.64 1.95
N VAL A 53 6.89 13.69 2.31
CA VAL A 53 8.32 13.91 2.48
C VAL A 53 9.08 12.60 2.24
N ASN A 54 10.24 12.68 1.60
CA ASN A 54 11.21 11.59 1.52
C ASN A 54 12.63 12.17 1.50
N THR A 55 13.23 12.30 2.68
CA THR A 55 14.60 12.79 2.86
C THR A 55 15.60 11.63 2.87
N LEU A 56 16.86 11.92 3.20
CA LEU A 56 17.85 10.86 3.42
C LEU A 56 17.59 10.01 4.68
N GLN A 57 16.75 10.48 5.62
CA GLN A 57 16.54 9.82 6.92
C GLN A 57 15.10 9.36 7.13
N VAL A 58 14.12 10.18 6.75
CA VAL A 58 12.71 9.95 7.03
C VAL A 58 11.85 10.11 5.79
N CYS A 59 10.78 9.32 5.75
CA CYS A 59 9.71 9.40 4.79
C CYS A 59 8.35 9.43 5.52
N ALA A 60 7.39 10.14 4.93
CA ALA A 60 5.99 10.03 5.33
C ALA A 60 5.12 10.02 4.08
N LYS A 61 4.20 9.07 4.02
CA LYS A 61 3.21 8.94 2.94
C LYS A 61 1.81 8.82 3.51
N GLU A 62 0.82 9.21 2.73
CA GLU A 62 -0.57 8.85 2.97
C GLU A 62 -1.02 7.90 1.86
N LEU A 63 -1.47 6.71 2.26
CA LEU A 63 -1.93 5.67 1.37
C LEU A 63 -3.46 5.68 1.34
N ALA A 64 -4.02 5.51 0.14
CA ALA A 64 -5.43 5.26 -0.08
C ALA A 64 -5.60 3.89 -0.74
N LEU A 65 -6.41 3.05 -0.13
CA LEU A 65 -6.88 1.81 -0.71
C LEU A 65 -8.36 1.90 -1.00
N LEU A 66 -8.74 1.62 -2.25
CA LEU A 66 -10.15 1.49 -2.63
C LEU A 66 -10.82 0.33 -1.89
N PRO A 67 -12.17 0.30 -1.80
CA PRO A 67 -12.90 -0.83 -1.25
C PRO A 67 -12.40 -2.18 -1.78
N TYR A 68 -12.02 -3.06 -0.86
CA TYR A 68 -11.48 -4.40 -1.15
C TYR A 68 -10.17 -4.45 -1.96
N GLN A 69 -9.52 -3.33 -2.23
CA GLN A 69 -8.24 -3.29 -2.96
C GLN A 69 -7.12 -3.90 -2.12
N THR A 70 -6.20 -4.60 -2.78
CA THR A 70 -5.01 -5.22 -2.19
C THR A 70 -3.75 -4.53 -2.68
N CYS A 71 -2.86 -4.16 -1.76
CA CYS A 71 -1.45 -3.95 -2.07
C CYS A 71 -0.73 -5.31 -2.02
N PRO A 72 -0.03 -5.71 -3.10
CA PRO A 72 0.51 -7.05 -3.25
C PRO A 72 1.69 -7.32 -2.31
N GLU A 73 2.00 -8.60 -2.13
CA GLU A 73 3.08 -9.04 -1.25
C GLU A 73 4.44 -8.57 -1.74
N HIS A 74 5.15 -7.89 -0.84
CA HIS A 74 6.49 -7.39 -1.07
C HIS A 74 7.27 -7.26 0.23
N LYS A 75 8.55 -6.94 0.09
CA LYS A 75 9.42 -6.54 1.20
C LYS A 75 10.34 -5.42 0.78
N HIS A 76 10.82 -4.69 1.78
CA HIS A 76 11.87 -3.69 1.61
C HIS A 76 13.23 -4.32 1.93
N PRO A 77 14.02 -4.69 0.92
CA PRO A 77 15.26 -5.43 1.14
C PRO A 77 16.32 -4.56 1.80
N LYS A 78 17.38 -5.22 2.28
CA LYS A 78 18.61 -4.56 2.70
C LYS A 78 19.18 -3.69 1.59
N ARG A 79 19.66 -2.51 1.95
CA ARG A 79 20.25 -1.51 1.05
C ARG A 79 21.71 -1.25 1.43
N ASP A 80 22.41 -0.47 0.62
CA ASP A 80 23.81 -0.14 0.88
C ASP A 80 24.00 0.68 2.16
N PHE A 81 22.95 1.36 2.65
CA PHE A 81 23.00 2.31 3.75
C PHE A 81 22.18 1.91 4.99
N ASP A 82 21.36 0.85 4.94
CA ASP A 82 20.62 0.31 6.09
C ASP A 82 20.11 -1.12 5.83
N ASP A 83 19.40 -1.70 6.80
CA ASP A 83 18.87 -3.07 6.71
C ASP A 83 17.56 -3.19 5.90
N GLY A 84 17.13 -2.11 5.25
CA GLY A 84 15.88 -1.98 4.52
C GLY A 84 14.94 -0.96 5.18
N LYS A 85 13.84 -0.62 4.50
CA LYS A 85 12.86 0.34 5.02
C LYS A 85 12.14 -0.25 6.23
N GLU A 86 12.28 0.39 7.39
CA GLU A 86 11.35 0.25 8.51
C GLU A 86 10.19 1.21 8.29
N GLU A 87 8.96 0.72 8.46
CA GLU A 87 7.75 1.52 8.28
C GLU A 87 6.69 1.21 9.34
N THR A 88 5.97 2.25 9.75
CA THR A 88 4.83 2.15 10.65
C THR A 88 3.58 2.58 9.91
N PHE A 89 2.61 1.68 9.85
CA PHE A 89 1.27 1.95 9.35
C PHE A 89 0.39 2.41 10.50
N ARG A 90 -0.40 3.46 10.25
CA ARG A 90 -1.45 3.93 11.14
C ARG A 90 -2.73 4.13 10.36
N CYS A 91 -3.76 3.34 10.65
CA CYS A 91 -5.05 3.47 9.98
C CYS A 91 -5.74 4.77 10.42
N ARG A 92 -6.23 5.54 9.44
CA ARG A 92 -6.94 6.82 9.63
C ARG A 92 -8.42 6.72 9.35
N PHE A 93 -8.80 5.87 8.40
CA PHE A 93 -10.17 5.67 7.97
C PHE A 93 -10.36 4.23 7.46
N GLY A 94 -11.60 3.73 7.57
CA GLY A 94 -11.97 2.40 7.11
C GLY A 94 -11.30 1.29 7.90
N LYS A 95 -10.76 0.29 7.22
CA LYS A 95 -10.09 -0.86 7.85
C LYS A 95 -9.05 -1.44 6.91
N VAL A 96 -7.88 -1.80 7.43
CA VAL A 96 -6.85 -2.53 6.70
C VAL A 96 -6.54 -3.86 7.38
N TYR A 97 -6.56 -4.93 6.60
CA TYR A 97 -6.06 -6.26 6.98
C TYR A 97 -4.62 -6.35 6.48
N LEU A 98 -3.66 -6.23 7.38
CA LEU A 98 -2.24 -6.37 7.11
C LEU A 98 -1.82 -7.81 7.42
N TYR A 99 -1.07 -8.42 6.51
CA TYR A 99 -0.50 -9.74 6.69
C TYR A 99 1.01 -9.64 6.60
N VAL A 100 1.71 -10.24 7.55
CA VAL A 100 3.17 -10.24 7.65
C VAL A 100 3.70 -11.65 7.90
N GLU A 101 5.02 -11.83 7.89
CA GLU A 101 5.65 -13.07 8.32
C GLU A 101 5.26 -13.45 9.76
N GLY A 102 5.00 -14.73 9.99
CA GLY A 102 4.65 -15.26 11.31
C GLY A 102 3.67 -16.42 11.25
N GLU A 103 3.13 -16.81 12.41
CA GLU A 103 2.12 -17.86 12.50
C GLU A 103 0.78 -17.35 11.97
N ALA A 104 0.21 -18.09 11.01
CA ALA A 104 -1.11 -17.78 10.45
C ALA A 104 -2.21 -18.07 11.49
N PRO A 105 -3.30 -17.28 11.52
CA PRO A 105 -4.47 -17.65 12.29
C PRO A 105 -5.14 -18.88 11.65
N GLY A 106 -6.01 -19.55 12.41
CA GLY A 106 -6.77 -20.69 11.86
C GLY A 106 -7.72 -20.33 10.72
N SER A 107 -8.10 -19.05 10.59
CA SER A 107 -8.92 -18.51 9.50
C SER A 107 -8.55 -17.06 9.24
N LEU A 108 -8.37 -16.67 7.97
CA LEU A 108 -8.08 -15.29 7.56
C LEU A 108 -9.37 -14.47 7.46
N SER A 109 -9.32 -13.22 7.92
CA SER A 109 -10.41 -12.25 7.78
C SER A 109 -10.56 -11.73 6.35
N ALA A 110 -9.50 -11.78 5.55
CA ALA A 110 -9.49 -11.40 4.15
C ALA A 110 -8.63 -12.35 3.32
N GLN A 111 -9.10 -12.68 2.12
CA GLN A 111 -8.37 -13.57 1.20
C GLN A 111 -7.52 -12.75 0.22
N PRO A 112 -6.40 -13.31 -0.27
CA PRO A 112 -5.69 -12.77 -1.43
C PRO A 112 -6.64 -12.59 -2.64
N PRO A 113 -6.27 -11.73 -3.61
CA PRO A 113 -7.00 -11.58 -4.86
C PRO A 113 -7.19 -12.92 -5.58
N GLN A 114 -8.40 -13.14 -6.10
CA GLN A 114 -8.74 -14.39 -6.77
C GLN A 114 -7.86 -14.60 -8.02
N GLY A 115 -7.27 -15.79 -8.15
CA GLY A 115 -6.41 -16.18 -9.26
C GLY A 115 -4.94 -15.78 -9.11
N ASP A 116 -4.57 -15.08 -8.04
CA ASP A 116 -3.19 -14.70 -7.73
C ASP A 116 -2.72 -15.28 -6.39
N GLU A 117 -3.47 -16.21 -5.79
CA GLU A 117 -3.23 -16.72 -4.44
C GLU A 117 -1.82 -17.32 -4.26
N GLU A 118 -1.23 -17.86 -5.34
CA GLU A 118 0.13 -18.43 -5.33
C GLU A 118 1.23 -17.41 -5.01
N TYR A 119 0.97 -16.10 -5.17
CA TYR A 119 1.92 -15.02 -4.94
C TYR A 119 1.82 -14.37 -3.55
N TYR A 120 1.02 -14.95 -2.65
CA TYR A 120 0.85 -14.52 -1.27
C TYR A 120 1.26 -15.66 -0.36
N THR A 121 2.31 -15.46 0.42
CA THR A 121 3.00 -16.51 1.18
C THR A 121 2.98 -16.29 2.68
N VAL A 122 2.69 -15.06 3.14
CA VAL A 122 2.60 -14.72 4.56
C VAL A 122 1.17 -14.46 5.00
N PHE A 123 0.84 -14.86 6.23
CA PHE A 123 -0.55 -14.93 6.69
C PHE A 123 -0.75 -14.58 8.17
N ASN A 124 0.27 -14.11 8.89
CA ASN A 124 0.06 -13.59 10.24
C ASN A 124 -0.73 -12.28 10.15
N GLU A 125 -1.97 -12.29 10.64
CA GLU A 125 -2.94 -11.21 10.44
C GLU A 125 -2.87 -10.15 11.53
N ILE A 126 -2.81 -8.89 11.10
CA ILE A 126 -2.99 -7.70 11.92
C ILE A 126 -4.13 -6.88 11.32
N VAL A 127 -5.22 -6.74 12.07
CA VAL A 127 -6.34 -5.89 11.66
C VAL A 127 -6.17 -4.51 12.27
N LEU A 128 -6.06 -3.48 11.44
CA LEU A 128 -5.98 -2.09 11.90
C LEU A 128 -7.28 -1.34 11.58
N LYS A 129 -7.89 -0.79 12.62
CA LYS A 129 -9.01 0.15 12.58
C LYS A 129 -8.50 1.58 12.81
N PRO A 130 -9.34 2.62 12.61
CA PRO A 130 -8.90 4.00 12.76
C PRO A 130 -8.30 4.25 14.15
N GLY A 131 -7.06 4.72 14.16
CA GLY A 131 -6.29 4.99 15.37
C GLY A 131 -5.36 3.86 15.83
N GLU A 132 -5.49 2.66 15.27
CA GLU A 132 -4.56 1.54 15.49
C GLU A 132 -3.35 1.64 14.56
N GLN A 133 -2.24 1.01 14.97
CA GLN A 133 -0.98 1.07 14.24
C GLN A 133 -0.18 -0.21 14.37
N TYR A 134 0.72 -0.45 13.42
CA TYR A 134 1.66 -1.55 13.43
C TYR A 134 2.95 -1.16 12.71
N THR A 135 4.09 -1.65 13.21
CA THR A 135 5.40 -1.40 12.59
C THR A 135 5.88 -2.67 11.89
N ILE A 136 6.16 -2.54 10.60
CA ILE A 136 6.76 -3.55 9.75
C ILE A 136 8.27 -3.28 9.74
N TYR A 137 9.03 -4.24 10.26
CA TYR A 137 10.48 -4.14 10.34
C TYR A 137 11.14 -4.48 8.99
N PRO A 138 12.37 -3.99 8.75
CA PRO A 138 13.07 -4.18 7.48
C PRO A 138 13.12 -5.63 7.00
N ASN A 139 13.08 -5.82 5.67
CA ASN A 139 13.21 -7.11 5.00
C ASN A 139 12.19 -8.17 5.46
N THR A 140 11.01 -7.73 5.90
CA THR A 140 9.86 -8.59 6.24
C THR A 140 8.84 -8.56 5.11
N LEU A 141 8.43 -9.74 4.60
CA LEU A 141 7.34 -9.84 3.65
C LEU A 141 6.03 -9.40 4.27
N HIS A 142 5.25 -8.63 3.52
CA HIS A 142 3.94 -8.18 3.91
C HIS A 142 3.06 -7.84 2.70
N TRP A 143 1.75 -7.96 2.90
CA TRP A 143 0.72 -7.48 1.98
C TRP A 143 -0.48 -6.98 2.78
N PHE A 144 -1.33 -6.18 2.17
CA PHE A 144 -2.48 -5.65 2.88
C PHE A 144 -3.68 -5.40 2.00
N LYS A 145 -4.88 -5.56 2.57
CA LYS A 145 -6.15 -5.40 1.86
C LYS A 145 -7.08 -4.49 2.65
N ALA A 146 -7.78 -3.60 1.94
CA ALA A 146 -8.81 -2.78 2.55
C ALA A 146 -10.12 -3.52 2.80
N GLY A 147 -10.90 -3.03 3.76
CA GLY A 147 -12.29 -3.44 3.98
C GLY A 147 -13.25 -2.86 2.93
N GLU A 148 -14.55 -3.03 3.21
CA GLU A 148 -15.64 -2.63 2.30
C GLU A 148 -15.78 -1.12 2.10
N GLU A 149 -15.28 -0.31 3.03
CA GLU A 149 -15.29 1.16 2.96
C GLU A 149 -14.01 1.72 2.34
N GLY A 150 -13.05 0.86 1.94
CA GLY A 150 -11.68 1.27 1.64
C GLY A 150 -10.87 1.52 2.91
N ALA A 151 -9.70 2.15 2.76
CA ALA A 151 -8.87 2.54 3.88
C ALA A 151 -7.97 3.75 3.55
N ILE A 152 -7.75 4.62 4.54
CA ILE A 152 -6.63 5.57 4.53
C ILE A 152 -5.63 5.14 5.60
N VAL A 153 -4.36 5.06 5.22
CA VAL A 153 -3.26 4.62 6.08
C VAL A 153 -2.11 5.60 5.98
N SER A 154 -1.69 6.17 7.11
CA SER A 154 -0.43 6.92 7.14
C SER A 154 0.73 5.94 7.23
N GLU A 155 1.73 6.09 6.37
CA GLU A 155 3.02 5.44 6.45
C GLU A 155 4.02 6.43 7.05
N PHE A 156 4.65 6.05 8.16
CA PHE A 156 5.81 6.73 8.71
C PHE A 156 7.01 5.81 8.61
N SER A 157 8.04 6.21 7.89
CA SER A 157 9.13 5.31 7.58
C SER A 157 10.50 5.97 7.62
N THR A 158 11.52 5.12 7.65
CA THR A 158 12.84 5.50 7.14
C THR A 158 12.76 5.85 5.66
N ARG A 159 13.84 6.37 5.06
CA ARG A 159 13.88 6.73 3.64
C ARG A 159 13.24 5.65 2.75
N SER A 160 12.38 6.05 1.82
CA SER A 160 11.76 5.16 0.83
C SER A 160 12.56 5.11 -0.47
N THR A 161 12.65 3.91 -1.05
CA THR A 161 13.27 3.61 -2.35
C THR A 161 12.40 2.58 -3.07
N ASP A 162 11.20 2.98 -3.49
CA ASP A 162 10.15 2.09 -4.00
C ASP A 162 10.63 1.23 -5.19
N GLU A 163 11.57 1.72 -5.98
CA GLU A 163 12.20 1.00 -7.09
C GLU A 163 13.04 -0.21 -6.66
N SER A 164 13.39 -0.29 -5.37
CA SER A 164 14.17 -1.39 -4.78
C SER A 164 13.32 -2.45 -4.10
N ASP A 165 11.99 -2.24 -4.00
CA ASP A 165 11.09 -3.19 -3.37
C ASP A 165 11.08 -4.51 -4.14
N ILE A 166 11.06 -5.62 -3.39
CA ILE A 166 11.02 -6.96 -3.96
C ILE A 166 9.61 -7.51 -3.76
N PHE A 167 8.91 -7.72 -4.87
CA PHE A 167 7.58 -8.32 -4.90
C PHE A 167 7.68 -9.85 -5.01
N THR A 168 6.77 -10.55 -4.33
CA THR A 168 6.66 -12.02 -4.46
C THR A 168 6.14 -12.41 -5.85
N ASP A 169 5.21 -11.64 -6.40
CA ASP A 169 4.72 -11.84 -7.77
C ASP A 169 5.74 -11.29 -8.80
N PRO A 170 6.38 -12.15 -9.62
CA PRO A 170 7.39 -11.72 -10.60
C PRO A 170 6.81 -10.94 -11.79
N ARG A 171 5.48 -10.90 -11.94
CA ARG A 171 4.79 -10.14 -13.01
C ARG A 171 4.70 -8.66 -12.69
N ILE A 172 4.90 -8.28 -11.42
CA ILE A 172 4.70 -6.91 -10.95
C ILE A 172 5.75 -5.96 -11.52
N LYS A 173 5.25 -4.79 -11.95
CA LYS A 173 6.05 -3.60 -12.22
C LYS A 173 5.62 -2.48 -11.27
N ARG A 174 6.49 -2.07 -10.34
CA ARG A 174 6.15 -1.05 -9.33
C ARG A 174 5.76 0.29 -9.96
N MET A 175 6.51 0.75 -10.96
CA MET A 175 6.27 2.03 -11.62
C MET A 175 5.19 1.88 -12.71
N PRO A 176 4.10 2.66 -12.65
CA PRO A 176 3.06 2.61 -13.65
C PRO A 176 3.55 3.19 -14.99
N GLU A 177 3.22 2.53 -16.08
CA GLU A 177 3.36 3.06 -17.44
C GLU A 177 2.00 3.64 -17.87
N ILE A 178 1.89 4.97 -17.95
CA ILE A 178 0.67 5.66 -18.42
C ILE A 178 0.71 5.78 -19.94
N VAL A 179 -0.25 5.15 -20.61
CA VAL A 179 -0.40 5.11 -22.08
C VAL A 179 -1.67 5.80 -22.55
#